data_AF-A0A3B0UKR7-F1
#
_entry.id   AF-A0A3B0UKR7-F1
#
_cell.length_a   1.000
_cell.length_b   1.000
_cell.length_c   1.000
_cell.angle_alpha   90.00
_cell.angle_beta   90.00
_cell.angle_gamma   90.00
#
_symmetry.space_group_name_H-M   'P 1'
#
loop_
_entity.id
_entity.type
_entity.pdbx_description
1 polymer ?
#
loop_
_entity_poly.entity_id
_entity_poly.type
_entity_poly.pdbx_seq_one_letter_code
_entity_poly.pdbx_strand_id
1 'polypeptide(L)'
;PIAEKSSFGKIKAKMLIAHGNADPFIKRESLTKFQDTLDKANAKWSMITYGNVRHSFTNPAADSHGLEALKYNKYADEHSWKAMQVFFNEIFK
;
A
#
# COMPACT_ATOMS: atom_id res chain seq x y z
N PRO A 1 6.49 3.65 -13.65
CA PRO A 1 7.55 2.70 -14.09
C PRO A 1 6.94 1.34 -14.38
N ILE A 2 7.19 0.79 -15.57
CA ILE A 2 6.78 -0.58 -15.93
C ILE A 2 7.99 -1.48 -15.68
N ALA A 3 7.81 -2.65 -15.06
CA ALA A 3 8.90 -3.61 -14.89
C ALA A 3 9.46 -4.04 -16.25
N GLU A 4 10.78 -3.95 -16.41
CA GLU A 4 11.46 -4.58 -17.53
C GLU A 4 11.34 -6.11 -17.43
N LYS A 5 11.22 -6.81 -18.56
CA LYS A 5 11.15 -8.29 -18.60
C LYS A 5 12.32 -8.95 -17.86
N SER A 6 13.48 -8.30 -17.85
CA SER A 6 14.69 -8.72 -17.12
C SER A 6 14.50 -8.83 -15.60
N SER A 7 13.45 -8.22 -15.04
CA SER A 7 13.11 -8.23 -13.61
C SER A 7 12.11 -9.31 -13.21
N PHE A 8 11.52 -10.02 -14.18
CA PHE A 8 10.48 -11.01 -13.91
C PHE A 8 11.02 -12.17 -13.06
N GLY A 9 10.27 -12.55 -12.02
CA GLY A 9 10.66 -13.59 -11.07
C GLY A 9 11.86 -13.23 -10.17
N LYS A 10 12.40 -12.01 -10.26
CA LYS A 10 13.49 -11.54 -9.38
C LYS A 10 12.99 -11.01 -8.04
N ILE A 11 11.73 -10.59 -7.96
CA ILE A 11 11.10 -10.18 -6.70
C ILE A 11 10.79 -11.45 -5.90
N LYS A 12 11.66 -11.79 -4.94
CA LYS A 12 11.50 -12.96 -4.08
C LYS A 12 10.63 -12.69 -2.85
N ALA A 13 10.57 -11.43 -2.42
CA ALA A 13 9.78 -11.02 -1.26
C ALA A 13 8.27 -11.18 -1.55
N LYS A 14 7.52 -11.61 -0.53
CA LYS A 14 6.08 -11.41 -0.50
C LYS A 14 5.80 -9.95 -0.13
N MET A 15 4.73 -9.37 -0.66
CA MET A 15 4.38 -7.96 -0.47
C MET A 15 2.96 -7.80 0.06
N LEU A 16 2.80 -6.97 1.09
CA LEU A 16 1.53 -6.44 1.55
C LEU A 16 1.55 -4.93 1.34
N ILE A 17 0.56 -4.39 0.63
CA ILE A 17 0.41 -2.95 0.39
C ILE A 17 -0.89 -2.46 1.04
N ALA A 18 -0.79 -1.48 1.93
CA ALA A 18 -1.95 -0.80 2.52
C ALA A 18 -2.07 0.60 1.92
N HIS A 19 -3.19 0.90 1.24
CA HIS A 19 -3.35 2.12 0.46
C HIS A 19 -4.63 2.88 0.81
N GLY A 20 -4.53 4.21 0.98
CA GLY A 20 -5.68 5.09 1.12
C GLY A 20 -6.24 5.54 -0.23
N ASN A 21 -7.48 5.19 -0.55
CA ASN A 21 -8.11 5.45 -1.86
C ASN A 21 -8.37 6.94 -2.16
N ALA A 22 -8.31 7.80 -1.16
CA ALA A 22 -8.48 9.24 -1.27
C ALA A 22 -7.14 10.00 -1.12
N ASP A 23 -6.01 9.30 -1.16
CA ASP A 23 -4.68 9.91 -1.19
C ASP A 23 -4.49 10.71 -2.48
N PRO A 24 -4.38 12.06 -2.42
CA PRO A 24 -4.27 12.88 -3.61
C PRO A 24 -2.87 12.84 -4.24
N PHE A 25 -1.87 12.30 -3.55
CA PHE A 25 -0.51 12.19 -4.08
C PHE A 25 -0.36 11.01 -5.05
N ILE A 26 -1.25 10.02 -4.96
CA ILE A 26 -1.20 8.81 -5.78
C ILE A 26 -2.34 8.83 -6.78
N LYS A 27 -2.02 9.11 -8.04
CA LYS A 27 -2.98 9.01 -9.14
C LYS A 27 -3.42 7.56 -9.37
N ARG A 28 -4.68 7.35 -9.74
CA ARG A 28 -5.23 6.01 -10.01
C ARG A 28 -4.44 5.27 -11.08
N GLU A 29 -3.99 5.97 -12.13
CA GLU A 29 -3.20 5.37 -13.21
C GLU A 29 -1.85 4.86 -12.70
N SER A 30 -1.26 5.52 -11.69
CA SER A 30 -0.03 5.04 -11.06
C SER A 30 -0.27 3.77 -10.27
N LEU A 31 -1.41 3.67 -9.57
CA LEU A 31 -1.81 2.48 -8.83
C LEU A 31 -2.02 1.28 -9.76
N THR A 32 -2.78 1.46 -10.85
CA THR A 32 -3.00 0.42 -11.87
C THR A 32 -1.68 -0.01 -12.50
N LYS A 33 -0.83 0.93 -12.91
CA LYS A 33 0.49 0.60 -13.48
C LYS A 33 1.38 -0.17 -12.50
N PHE A 34 1.29 0.14 -11.20
CA PHE A 34 2.03 -0.57 -10.17
C PHE A 34 1.54 -2.02 -10.03
N GLN A 35 0.22 -2.24 -9.97
CA GLN A 35 -0.38 -3.58 -9.90
C GLN A 35 0.00 -4.42 -11.14
N ASP A 36 -0.21 -3.86 -12.35
CA ASP A 36 0.17 -4.51 -13.62
C ASP A 36 1.66 -4.88 -13.65
N THR A 37 2.50 -4.04 -13.05
CA THR A 37 3.95 -4.23 -12.99
C THR A 37 4.31 -5.41 -12.09
N LEU A 38 3.65 -5.55 -10.94
CA LEU A 38 3.85 -6.68 -10.02
C LEU A 38 3.33 -7.99 -10.61
N ASP A 39 2.18 -7.95 -11.29
CA ASP A 39 1.61 -9.11 -11.98
C ASP A 39 2.53 -9.60 -13.10
N LYS A 40 2.99 -8.69 -13.97
CA LYS A 40 3.95 -9.03 -15.04
C LYS A 40 5.27 -9.57 -14.48
N ALA A 41 5.70 -9.08 -13.32
CA ALA A 41 6.89 -9.57 -12.65
C ALA A 41 6.71 -10.93 -11.96
N ASN A 42 5.50 -11.51 -11.97
CA ASN A 42 5.13 -12.72 -11.23
C ASN A 42 5.49 -12.60 -9.74
N ALA A 43 5.30 -11.41 -9.16
CA ALA A 43 5.58 -11.13 -7.76
C ALA A 43 4.43 -11.66 -6.88
N LYS A 44 4.75 -12.02 -5.63
CA LYS A 44 3.75 -12.44 -4.64
C LYS A 44 3.26 -11.22 -3.87
N TRP A 45 2.14 -10.62 -4.27
CA TRP A 45 1.66 -9.40 -3.65
C TRP A 45 0.17 -9.47 -3.27
N SER A 46 -0.20 -8.64 -2.32
CA SER A 46 -1.57 -8.41 -1.88
C SER A 46 -1.73 -6.94 -1.51
N MET A 47 -2.91 -6.37 -1.78
CA MET A 47 -3.19 -4.96 -1.48
C MET A 47 -4.54 -4.81 -0.78
N ILE A 48 -4.56 -3.96 0.25
CA ILE A 48 -5.77 -3.52 0.93
C ILE A 48 -5.96 -2.03 0.61
N THR A 49 -7.11 -1.70 0.03
CA THR A 49 -7.47 -0.32 -0.32
C THR A 49 -8.57 0.18 0.60
N TYR A 50 -8.30 1.24 1.35
CA TYR A 50 -9.24 1.84 2.30
C TYR A 50 -9.97 3.02 1.67
N GLY A 51 -11.30 2.94 1.60
CA GLY A 51 -12.15 4.01 1.07
C GLY A 51 -12.10 5.28 1.92
N ASN A 52 -12.10 6.46 1.27
CA ASN A 52 -12.05 7.78 1.92
C ASN A 52 -10.83 8.04 2.82
N VAL A 53 -9.79 7.21 2.74
CA VAL A 53 -8.55 7.36 3.51
C VAL A 53 -7.51 8.10 2.69
N ARG A 54 -6.88 9.11 3.29
CA ARG A 54 -5.87 9.96 2.64
C ARG A 54 -4.45 9.56 3.06
N HIS A 55 -3.46 10.37 2.69
CA HIS A 55 -2.07 10.13 3.04
C HIS A 55 -1.83 10.26 4.55
N SER A 56 -0.78 9.59 5.04
CA SER A 56 -0.39 9.57 6.47
C SER A 56 -1.46 9.05 7.44
N PHE A 57 -2.32 8.13 6.98
CA PHE A 57 -3.44 7.63 7.77
C PHE A 57 -3.07 6.89 9.06
N THR A 58 -1.82 6.46 9.21
CA THR A 58 -1.27 5.80 10.40
C THR A 58 -0.67 6.76 11.42
N ASN A 59 -0.59 8.07 11.12
CA ASN A 59 -0.02 9.06 12.02
C ASN A 59 -1.15 9.85 12.71
N PRO A 60 -1.39 9.68 14.02
CA PRO A 60 -2.39 10.45 14.77
C PRO A 60 -2.19 11.97 14.72
N ALA A 61 -0.97 12.44 14.44
CA ALA A 61 -0.64 13.86 14.31
C ALA A 61 -0.74 14.38 12.86
N ALA A 62 -1.16 13.57 11.88
CA ALA A 62 -1.25 13.96 10.47
C ALA A 62 -2.05 15.26 10.26
N ASP A 63 -3.15 15.42 11.01
CA ASP A 63 -4.04 16.57 10.99
C ASP A 63 -3.36 17.88 11.41
N SER A 64 -2.36 17.81 12.29
CA SER A 64 -1.67 19.00 12.83
C SER A 64 -0.80 19.72 11.79
N HIS A 65 -0.51 19.08 10.66
CA HIS A 65 0.31 19.66 9.60
C HIS A 65 -0.47 20.64 8.69
N GLY A 66 -1.79 20.76 8.84
CA GLY A 66 -2.62 21.72 8.10
C GLY A 66 -2.73 21.47 6.59
N LEU A 67 -2.28 20.30 6.11
CA LEU A 67 -2.39 19.88 4.72
C LEU A 67 -3.60 18.96 4.55
N GLU A 68 -4.58 19.34 3.72
CA GLU A 68 -5.80 18.55 3.49
C GLU A 68 -5.50 17.12 2.98
N ALA A 69 -4.36 16.94 2.31
CA ALA A 69 -3.89 15.66 1.81
C ALA A 69 -3.50 14.68 2.94
N LEU A 70 -3.19 15.17 4.14
CA LEU A 70 -2.79 14.37 5.30
C LEU A 70 -3.97 14.25 6.25
N LYS A 71 -4.37 13.02 6.58
CA LYS A 71 -5.49 12.81 7.50
C LYS A 71 -5.34 11.51 8.26
N TYR A 72 -5.35 11.57 9.58
CA TYR A 72 -5.37 10.37 10.39
C TYR A 72 -6.67 9.59 10.15
N ASN A 73 -6.56 8.25 10.05
CA ASN A 73 -7.73 7.38 10.00
C ASN A 73 -7.51 6.17 10.91
N LYS A 74 -8.11 6.22 12.10
CA LYS A 74 -7.97 5.18 13.13
C LYS A 74 -8.31 3.77 12.63
N TYR A 75 -9.37 3.62 11.84
CA TYR A 75 -9.76 2.31 11.32
C TYR A 75 -8.68 1.74 10.39
N ALA A 76 -8.23 2.52 9.41
CA ALA A 76 -7.22 2.06 8.46
C ALA A 76 -5.86 1.84 9.12
N ASP A 77 -5.50 2.67 10.10
CA ASP A 77 -4.32 2.50 10.95
C ASP A 77 -4.34 1.13 11.64
N GLU A 78 -5.33 0.90 12.52
CA GLU A 78 -5.43 -0.34 13.30
C GLU A 78 -5.61 -1.58 12.42
N HIS A 79 -6.39 -1.47 11.34
CA HIS A 79 -6.61 -2.59 10.43
C HIS A 79 -5.36 -2.93 9.62
N SER A 80 -4.64 -1.93 9.11
CA SER A 80 -3.38 -2.14 8.37
C SER A 80 -2.30 -2.76 9.26
N TRP A 81 -2.25 -2.35 10.53
CA TRP A 81 -1.35 -2.92 11.52
C TRP A 81 -1.63 -4.40 11.78
N LYS A 82 -2.91 -4.76 12.00
CA LYS A 82 -3.33 -6.16 12.16
C LYS A 82 -3.02 -7.00 10.92
N ALA A 83 -3.28 -6.46 9.72
CA ALA A 83 -2.96 -7.14 8.47
C ALA A 83 -1.44 -7.40 8.34
N MET A 84 -0.59 -6.44 8.72
CA MET A 84 0.87 -6.62 8.77
C MET A 84 1.26 -7.74 9.75
N GLN A 85 0.68 -7.78 10.95
CA GLN A 85 0.98 -8.85 11.92
C GLN A 85 0.60 -10.23 11.39
N VAL A 86 -0.58 -10.36 10.77
CA VAL A 86 -1.02 -11.61 10.13
C VAL A 86 -0.06 -12.01 9.01
N PHE A 87 0.31 -11.07 8.16
CA PHE A 87 1.26 -11.28 7.07
C PHE A 87 2.62 -11.75 7.57
N PHE A 88 3.20 -11.11 8.59
CA PHE A 88 4.47 -11.52 9.19
C PHE A 88 4.40 -12.90 9.84
N ASN A 89 3.30 -13.21 10.53
CA ASN A 89 3.07 -14.55 11.07
C ASN A 89 2.95 -15.63 9.99
N GLU A 90 2.57 -15.29 8.75
CA GLU A 90 2.56 -16.25 7.64
C GLU A 90 3.96 -16.48 7.08
N ILE A 91 4.77 -15.43 6.93
CA ILE A 91 6.01 -15.48 6.14
C ILE A 91 7.27 -15.78 6.95
N PHE A 92 7.24 -15.62 8.28
CA PHE A 92 8.39 -15.87 9.17
C PHE A 92 8.23 -17.12 10.05
N LYS A 93 7.35 -18.04 9.65
CA LYS A 93 7.29 -19.38 10.22
C LYS A 93 8.47 -20.24 9.74
#